data_AF-A0A1I7T582-F1
#
_entry.id   AF-A0A1I7T582-F1
#
_cell.length_a   1.000
_cell.length_b   1.000
_cell.length_c   1.000
_cell.angle_alpha   90.00
_cell.angle_beta   90.00
_cell.angle_gamma   90.00
#
_symmetry.space_group_name_H-M   'P 1'
#
loop_
_entity.id
_entity.type
_entity.pdbx_description
1 polymer ?
#
loop_
_entity_poly.entity_id
_entity_poly.type
_entity_poly.pdbx_seq_one_letter_code
_entity_poly.pdbx_strand_id
1 'polypeptide(L)'
;MDNCNNKVEVASFKNCHWMTIENLMTVDALRIQIDNGKMYNNNEVNRFLRHWINGGSPRLKQIKMELAADWDEELFLNGLNVREGTQLERVYTGVYGQSITFWRSQPIVRRDGTKASFGVIDSNKFHLVVWPDSTGRTYESFD
;
A
#
# COMPACT_ATOMS: atom_id res chain seq x y z
N MET A 1 -26.75 19.73 -11.05
CA MET A 1 -26.61 19.47 -9.60
C MET A 1 -25.32 18.71 -9.45
N ASP A 2 -24.24 19.42 -9.15
CA ASP A 2 -22.93 18.81 -8.92
C ASP A 2 -23.04 18.02 -7.62
N ASN A 3 -23.10 16.70 -7.76
CA ASN A 3 -22.99 15.80 -6.62
C ASN A 3 -21.55 15.92 -6.13
N CYS A 4 -21.31 16.87 -5.22
CA CYS A 4 -20.02 17.07 -4.57
C CYS A 4 -19.79 15.89 -3.62
N ASN A 5 -19.50 14.74 -4.21
CA ASN A 5 -19.09 13.54 -3.52
C ASN A 5 -17.65 13.83 -3.07
N ASN A 6 -17.51 14.59 -1.98
CA ASN A 6 -16.25 15.03 -1.36
C ASN A 6 -15.48 13.85 -0.78
N LYS A 7 -15.20 12.86 -1.62
CA LYS A 7 -14.41 11.70 -1.27
C LYS A 7 -12.95 12.12 -1.29
N VAL A 8 -12.30 12.00 -0.15
CA VAL A 8 -10.89 12.36 0.00
C VAL A 8 -10.07 11.56 -1.01
N GLU A 9 -9.29 12.26 -1.84
CA GLU A 9 -8.34 11.61 -2.76
C GLU A 9 -7.04 11.29 -2.02
N VAL A 10 -6.51 12.24 -1.26
CA VAL A 10 -5.26 12.10 -0.53
C VAL A 10 -5.44 12.49 0.93
N ALA A 11 -5.11 11.55 1.83
CA ALA A 11 -4.95 11.78 3.25
C ALA A 11 -3.46 11.77 3.58
N SER A 12 -2.90 12.92 3.97
CA SER A 12 -1.49 13.07 4.37
C SER A 12 -1.42 13.49 5.84
N PHE A 13 -0.70 12.71 6.63
CA PHE A 13 -0.51 12.93 8.06
C PHE A 13 0.98 13.12 8.35
N LYS A 14 1.33 14.25 8.96
CA LYS A 14 2.72 14.58 9.33
C LYS A 14 2.86 14.65 10.84
N ASN A 15 3.95 14.13 11.40
CA ASN A 15 4.21 14.17 12.85
C ASN A 15 3.09 13.55 13.71
N CYS A 16 2.37 12.57 13.14
CA CYS A 16 1.20 11.94 13.78
C CYS A 16 1.60 10.63 14.48
N HIS A 17 2.25 10.73 15.65
CA HIS A 17 2.72 9.56 16.41
C HIS A 17 1.60 8.73 17.07
N TRP A 18 0.41 9.31 17.22
CA TRP A 18 -0.76 8.65 17.81
C TRP A 18 -1.57 7.82 16.79
N MET A 19 -1.24 7.90 15.50
CA MET A 19 -1.98 7.23 14.43
C MET A 19 -1.81 5.71 14.55
N THR A 20 -2.85 4.99 14.95
CA THR A 20 -2.80 3.53 15.05
C THR A 20 -3.03 2.87 13.69
N ILE A 21 -2.69 1.58 13.57
CA ILE A 21 -2.99 0.84 12.34
C ILE A 21 -4.51 0.73 12.10
N GLU A 22 -5.31 0.65 13.17
CA GLU A 22 -6.78 0.67 13.07
C GLU A 22 -7.30 1.99 12.49
N ASN A 23 -6.72 3.11 12.91
CA ASN A 23 -7.08 4.41 12.34
C ASN A 23 -6.85 4.39 10.83
N LEU A 24 -5.70 3.88 10.37
CA LEU A 24 -5.40 3.78 8.94
C LEU A 24 -6.38 2.90 8.17
N MET A 25 -6.86 1.80 8.75
CA MET A 25 -7.87 0.93 8.15
C MET A 25 -9.23 1.62 7.97
N THR A 26 -9.53 2.64 8.78
CA THR A 26 -10.77 3.42 8.68
C THR A 26 -10.71 4.61 7.70
N VAL A 27 -9.51 4.99 7.23
CA VAL A 27 -9.37 6.13 6.31
C VAL A 27 -9.87 5.75 4.92
N ASP A 28 -10.93 6.43 4.46
CA ASP A 28 -11.46 6.27 3.10
C ASP A 28 -10.82 7.26 2.12
N ALA A 29 -9.61 6.94 1.64
CA ALA A 29 -8.87 7.73 0.67
C ALA A 29 -8.26 6.88 -0.46
N LEU A 30 -7.96 7.50 -1.61
CA LEU A 30 -7.19 6.83 -2.67
C LEU A 30 -5.72 6.70 -2.27
N ARG A 31 -5.15 7.73 -1.64
CA ARG A 31 -3.77 7.73 -1.15
C ARG A 31 -3.74 8.05 0.34
N ILE A 32 -3.07 7.22 1.11
CA ILE A 32 -2.77 7.45 2.52
C ILE A 32 -1.25 7.60 2.66
N GLN A 33 -0.81 8.69 3.28
CA GLN A 33 0.61 8.94 3.51
C GLN A 33 0.85 9.38 4.95
N ILE A 34 1.74 8.69 5.63
CA ILE A 34 2.24 9.07 6.95
C ILE A 34 3.71 9.44 6.81
N ASP A 35 4.07 10.63 7.26
CA ASP A 35 5.44 11.14 7.27
C ASP A 35 5.86 11.58 8.66
N ASN A 36 7.07 11.23 9.06
CA ASN A 36 7.70 11.59 10.34
C ASN A 36 6.78 11.26 11.54
N GLY A 37 6.01 10.17 11.44
CA GLY A 37 4.92 9.86 12.36
C GLY A 37 5.22 8.65 13.24
N LYS A 38 4.19 7.84 13.48
CA LYS A 38 4.37 6.53 14.12
C LYS A 38 5.18 5.60 13.21
N MET A 39 6.10 4.84 13.81
CA MET A 39 6.75 3.69 13.18
C MET A 39 5.93 2.43 13.45
N TYR A 40 5.59 1.68 12.41
CA TYR A 40 4.74 0.49 12.49
C TYR A 40 5.59 -0.79 12.54
N ASN A 41 5.24 -1.71 13.44
CA ASN A 41 5.94 -2.98 13.57
C ASN A 41 5.39 -4.05 12.59
N ASN A 42 6.07 -5.18 12.51
CA ASN A 42 5.72 -6.28 11.59
C ASN A 42 4.27 -6.78 11.77
N ASN A 43 3.77 -6.88 13.00
CA ASN A 43 2.41 -7.34 13.28
C ASN A 43 1.35 -6.33 12.80
N GLU A 44 1.64 -5.02 12.92
CA GLU A 44 0.74 -3.98 12.43
C GLU A 44 0.65 -3.98 10.91
N VAL A 45 1.79 -4.08 10.22
CA VAL A 45 1.83 -4.20 8.76
C VAL A 45 1.09 -5.45 8.30
N ASN A 46 1.34 -6.60 8.94
CA ASN A 46 0.64 -7.86 8.66
C ASN A 46 -0.87 -7.71 8.82
N ARG A 47 -1.33 -7.08 9.92
CA ARG A 47 -2.75 -6.83 10.18
C ARG A 47 -3.38 -5.98 9.08
N PHE A 48 -2.69 -4.93 8.63
CA PHE A 48 -3.15 -4.09 7.53
C PHE A 48 -3.23 -4.85 6.20
N LEU A 49 -2.21 -5.64 5.88
CA LEU A 49 -2.22 -6.49 4.68
C LEU A 49 -3.39 -7.48 4.69
N ARG A 50 -3.64 -8.13 5.82
CA ARG A 50 -4.81 -9.01 6.00
C ARG A 50 -6.13 -8.26 5.85
N HIS A 51 -6.25 -7.06 6.42
CA HIS A 51 -7.42 -6.21 6.25
C HIS A 51 -7.68 -5.93 4.76
N TRP A 52 -6.66 -5.47 4.04
CA TRP A 52 -6.76 -5.16 2.61
C TRP A 52 -7.09 -6.41 1.77
N ILE A 53 -6.38 -7.53 1.98
CA ILE A 53 -6.63 -8.80 1.28
C ILE A 53 -8.08 -9.27 1.45
N ASN A 54 -8.67 -9.02 2.62
CA ASN A 54 -10.05 -9.39 2.93
C ASN A 54 -11.10 -8.38 2.44
N GLY A 55 -10.74 -7.40 1.61
CA GLY A 55 -11.66 -6.43 1.03
C GLY A 55 -11.71 -5.08 1.76
N GLY A 56 -10.88 -4.89 2.77
CA GLY A 56 -10.74 -3.63 3.49
C GLY A 56 -10.14 -2.51 2.63
N SER A 57 -10.34 -1.26 3.05
CA SER A 57 -9.91 -0.04 2.35
C SER A 57 -10.23 -0.08 0.83
N PRO A 58 -11.50 -0.23 0.42
CA PRO A 58 -11.87 -0.57 -0.96
C PRO A 58 -11.46 0.47 -2.01
N ARG A 59 -11.31 1.73 -1.62
CA ARG A 59 -10.87 2.83 -2.50
C ARG A 59 -9.35 3.00 -2.57
N LEU A 60 -8.59 2.32 -1.73
CA LEU A 60 -7.16 2.51 -1.62
C LEU A 60 -6.45 2.18 -2.94
N LYS A 61 -5.63 3.13 -3.39
CA LYS A 61 -4.70 3.01 -4.52
C LYS A 61 -3.25 3.03 -4.07
N GLN A 62 -2.92 3.72 -2.99
CA GLN A 62 -1.57 3.78 -2.46
C GLN A 62 -1.58 4.02 -0.95
N ILE A 63 -0.75 3.29 -0.22
CA ILE A 63 -0.39 3.65 1.16
C ILE A 63 1.13 3.72 1.31
N LYS A 64 1.59 4.70 2.10
CA LYS A 64 2.96 4.79 2.58
C LYS A 64 2.97 4.93 4.10
N MET A 65 3.76 4.11 4.77
CA MET A 65 3.99 4.18 6.22
C MET A 65 5.46 3.87 6.56
N GLU A 66 5.94 4.43 7.67
CA GLU A 66 7.29 4.18 8.17
C GLU A 66 7.30 2.93 9.06
N LEU A 67 8.27 2.06 8.84
CA LEU A 67 8.47 0.85 9.62
C LEU A 67 9.39 1.11 10.82
N ALA A 68 9.19 0.35 11.89
CA ALA A 68 10.15 0.25 12.97
C ALA A 68 11.50 -0.28 12.46
N ALA A 69 12.60 0.08 13.11
CA ALA A 69 13.95 -0.22 12.62
C ALA A 69 14.25 -1.73 12.53
N ASP A 70 13.55 -2.54 13.29
CA ASP A 70 13.62 -4.00 13.37
C ASP A 70 12.59 -4.71 12.46
N TRP A 71 12.17 -4.05 11.38
CA TRP A 71 11.24 -4.66 10.43
C TRP A 71 11.87 -5.86 9.73
N ASP A 72 11.02 -6.83 9.43
CA ASP A 72 11.38 -8.08 8.77
C ASP A 72 10.25 -8.47 7.82
N GLU A 73 10.60 -8.65 6.54
CA GLU A 73 9.64 -8.96 5.48
C GLU A 73 8.96 -10.32 5.69
N GLU A 74 9.70 -11.33 6.12
CA GLU A 74 9.14 -12.65 6.41
C GLU A 74 8.13 -12.56 7.56
N LEU A 75 8.45 -11.79 8.60
CA LEU A 75 7.56 -11.61 9.75
C LEU A 75 6.27 -10.88 9.38
N PHE A 76 6.33 -9.77 8.62
CA PHE A 76 5.10 -9.06 8.25
C PHE A 76 4.33 -9.74 7.12
N LEU A 77 4.94 -10.63 6.33
CA LEU A 77 4.25 -11.48 5.36
C LEU A 77 3.76 -12.79 5.95
N ASN A 78 4.08 -13.10 7.20
CA ASN A 78 3.74 -14.36 7.84
C ASN A 78 2.25 -14.72 7.68
N GLY A 79 2.00 -15.92 7.15
CA GLY A 79 0.68 -16.47 6.88
C GLY A 79 -0.09 -15.78 5.75
N LEU A 80 0.58 -15.01 4.89
CA LEU A 80 0.07 -14.53 3.61
C LEU A 80 0.63 -15.42 2.49
N ASN A 81 -0.21 -15.76 1.51
CA ASN A 81 0.22 -16.55 0.35
C ASN A 81 0.88 -15.64 -0.69
N VAL A 82 2.05 -15.10 -0.35
CA VAL A 82 2.90 -14.31 -1.26
C VAL A 82 3.97 -15.25 -1.80
N ARG A 83 4.05 -15.39 -3.12
CA ARG A 83 5.10 -16.19 -3.77
C ARG A 83 6.27 -15.28 -4.14
N GLU A 84 7.49 -15.81 -4.13
CA GLU A 84 8.65 -15.10 -4.67
C GLU A 84 8.55 -14.96 -6.19
N GLY A 85 8.98 -13.81 -6.71
CA GLY A 85 8.91 -13.46 -8.12
C GLY A 85 10.25 -13.49 -8.84
N THR A 86 10.22 -13.79 -10.14
CA THR A 86 11.39 -13.86 -11.01
C THR A 86 11.61 -12.59 -11.86
N GLN A 87 10.78 -11.55 -11.71
CA GLN A 87 10.68 -10.44 -12.68
C GLN A 87 11.41 -9.17 -12.23
N LEU A 88 12.01 -8.44 -13.17
CA LEU A 88 13.05 -7.46 -12.85
C LEU A 88 12.50 -6.13 -12.33
N GLU A 89 11.54 -5.48 -12.99
CA GLU A 89 11.11 -4.11 -12.63
C GLU A 89 9.62 -3.85 -12.92
N ARG A 90 8.93 -3.15 -12.01
CA ARG A 90 7.54 -2.70 -12.17
C ARG A 90 7.39 -1.23 -11.77
N VAL A 91 6.88 -0.41 -12.69
CA VAL A 91 6.68 1.03 -12.47
C VAL A 91 5.21 1.34 -12.32
N TYR A 92 4.81 1.77 -11.13
CA TYR A 92 3.46 2.20 -10.81
C TYR A 92 3.33 3.71 -10.89
N THR A 93 2.40 4.24 -11.69
CA THR A 93 2.07 5.67 -11.68
C THR A 93 0.86 5.95 -10.78
N GLY A 94 1.11 6.57 -9.64
CA GLY A 94 0.06 6.94 -8.68
C GLY A 94 -0.67 8.23 -9.04
N VAL A 95 -1.70 8.53 -8.25
CA VAL A 95 -2.51 9.75 -8.38
C VAL A 95 -1.59 10.99 -8.40
N TYR A 96 -1.85 11.92 -9.34
CA TYR A 96 -1.03 13.09 -9.62
C TYR A 96 0.39 12.81 -10.17
N GLY A 97 0.63 11.64 -10.77
CA GLY A 97 1.83 11.37 -11.57
C GLY A 97 3.07 10.96 -10.76
N GLN A 98 2.94 10.70 -9.46
CA GLN A 98 4.05 10.16 -8.66
C GLN A 98 4.30 8.70 -9.07
N SER A 99 5.51 8.39 -9.53
CA SER A 99 5.89 7.02 -9.89
C SER A 99 6.62 6.32 -8.74
N ILE A 100 6.36 5.03 -8.57
CA ILE A 100 7.06 4.15 -7.63
C ILE A 100 7.54 2.92 -8.40
N THR A 101 8.82 2.61 -8.27
CA THR A 101 9.44 1.43 -8.90
C THR A 101 9.61 0.33 -7.88
N PHE A 102 9.14 -0.87 -8.22
CA PHE A 102 9.32 -2.08 -7.43
C PHE A 102 10.19 -3.07 -8.20
N TRP A 103 11.21 -3.61 -7.53
CA TRP A 103 12.07 -4.65 -8.07
C TRP A 103 11.59 -6.00 -7.54
N ARG A 104 11.46 -7.02 -8.41
CA ARG A 104 11.08 -8.40 -8.00
C ARG A 104 9.77 -8.56 -7.23
N SER A 105 8.87 -7.57 -7.31
CA SER A 105 7.60 -7.58 -6.59
C SER A 105 6.58 -8.51 -7.28
N GLN A 106 6.09 -9.51 -6.53
CA GLN A 106 4.89 -10.26 -6.88
C GLN A 106 3.64 -9.58 -6.34
N PRO A 107 2.48 -9.80 -6.96
CA PRO A 107 1.28 -9.16 -6.51
C PRO A 107 0.77 -9.90 -5.26
N ILE A 108 0.39 -9.15 -4.24
CA ILE A 108 -0.62 -9.65 -3.32
C ILE A 108 -1.98 -9.53 -3.99
N VAL A 109 -2.82 -10.56 -3.83
CA VAL A 109 -4.13 -10.63 -4.48
C VAL A 109 -5.21 -10.52 -3.42
N ARG A 110 -6.06 -9.50 -3.55
CA ARG A 110 -7.25 -9.32 -2.73
C ARG A 110 -8.29 -10.39 -3.06
N ARG A 111 -9.22 -10.66 -2.13
CA ARG A 111 -10.28 -11.66 -2.32
C ARG A 111 -11.11 -11.47 -3.60
N ASP A 112 -11.26 -10.23 -4.08
CA ASP A 112 -11.99 -9.91 -5.30
C ASP A 112 -11.12 -9.97 -6.58
N GLY A 113 -9.88 -10.47 -6.50
CA GLY A 113 -8.95 -10.58 -7.62
C GLY A 113 -8.11 -9.32 -7.86
N THR A 114 -8.34 -8.23 -7.13
CA THR A 114 -7.53 -7.00 -7.26
C THR A 114 -6.07 -7.29 -6.88
N LYS A 115 -5.14 -6.86 -7.74
CA LYS A 115 -3.69 -7.03 -7.50
C LYS A 115 -3.08 -5.78 -6.89
N ALA A 116 -2.12 -5.96 -6.00
CA ALA A 116 -1.31 -4.89 -5.47
C ALA A 116 0.16 -5.30 -5.37
N SER A 117 1.06 -4.36 -5.64
CA SER A 117 2.49 -4.53 -5.40
C SER A 117 2.87 -3.84 -4.11
N PHE A 118 3.82 -4.40 -3.38
CA PHE A 118 4.38 -3.77 -2.19
C PHE A 118 5.90 -3.84 -2.20
N GLY A 119 6.52 -3.06 -1.32
CA GLY A 119 7.95 -3.08 -1.08
C GLY A 119 8.36 -2.06 -0.02
N VAL A 120 9.54 -2.25 0.55
CA VAL A 120 10.17 -1.29 1.46
C VAL A 120 11.19 -0.47 0.68
N ILE A 121 10.98 0.85 0.60
CA ILE A 121 11.80 1.81 -0.14
C ILE A 121 12.42 2.79 0.87
N ASP A 122 13.55 3.41 0.54
CA ASP A 122 14.28 4.33 1.42
C ASP A 122 14.59 3.70 2.81
N SER A 123 14.97 2.41 2.82
CA SER A 123 15.35 1.58 3.98
C SER A 123 14.26 1.28 5.02
N ASN A 124 13.19 2.06 5.13
CA ASN A 124 12.13 1.80 6.13
C ASN A 124 10.73 2.30 5.74
N LYS A 125 10.49 2.71 4.49
CA LYS A 125 9.16 3.15 4.07
C LYS A 125 8.46 2.01 3.36
N PHE A 126 7.45 1.44 4.01
CA PHE A 126 6.59 0.47 3.37
C PHE A 126 5.64 1.16 2.39
N HIS A 127 5.60 0.65 1.17
CA HIS A 127 4.67 1.05 0.14
C HIS A 127 3.80 -0.14 -0.26
N LEU A 128 2.49 0.10 -0.42
CA LEU A 128 1.56 -0.78 -1.12
C LEU A 128 0.84 0.04 -2.18
N VAL A 129 0.82 -0.44 -3.42
CA VAL A 129 0.16 0.19 -4.57
C VAL A 129 -0.82 -0.78 -5.23
N VAL A 130 -2.01 -0.29 -5.57
CA VAL A 130 -3.10 -1.13 -6.08
C VAL A 130 -3.32 -0.85 -7.55
N TRP A 131 -3.29 -1.91 -8.36
CA TRP A 131 -3.47 -1.88 -9.80
C TRP A 131 -4.97 -1.85 -10.19
N PRO A 132 -5.35 -1.32 -11.36
CA PRO A 132 -4.51 -0.57 -12.28
C PRO A 132 -4.07 0.77 -11.69
N ASP A 133 -2.97 1.29 -12.23
CA ASP A 133 -2.42 2.59 -11.87
C ASP A 133 -3.25 3.75 -12.44
N SER A 134 -2.86 5.01 -12.20
CA SER A 134 -3.64 6.17 -12.63
C SER A 134 -3.69 6.37 -14.15
N THR A 135 -2.85 5.66 -14.91
CA THR A 135 -2.85 5.67 -16.38
C THR A 135 -3.69 4.54 -16.98
N GLY A 136 -4.25 3.68 -16.12
CA GLY A 136 -4.98 2.49 -16.54
C GLY A 136 -4.08 1.27 -16.81
N ARG A 137 -2.76 1.38 -16.58
CA ARG A 137 -1.84 0.25 -16.73
C ARG A 137 -2.15 -0.81 -15.66
N THR A 138 -2.29 -2.06 -16.08
CA THR A 138 -2.58 -3.18 -15.18
C THR A 138 -1.28 -3.85 -14.72
N TYR A 139 -1.41 -4.75 -13.74
CA TYR A 139 -0.27 -5.53 -13.28
C TYR A 139 0.31 -6.41 -14.42
N GLU A 140 -0.55 -6.94 -15.28
CA GLU A 140 -0.20 -7.83 -16.39
C GLU A 140 0.51 -7.12 -17.55
N SER A 141 0.52 -5.78 -17.60
CA SER A 141 1.16 -5.04 -18.71
C SER A 141 2.69 -5.17 -18.76
N PHE A 142 3.31 -5.87 -17.81
CA PHE A 142 4.76 -6.10 -17.75
C PHE A 142 5.15 -7.54 -18.08
N ASP A 143 4.17 -8.40 -18.35
CA ASP A 143 4.34 -9.82 -18.65
C ASP A 143 4.50 -10.07 -20.16
#